data_AF-A0A959FV16-F1
#
_entry.id   AF-A0A959FV16-F1
#
_cell.length_a   1.000
_cell.length_b   1.000
_cell.length_c   1.000
_cell.angle_alpha   90.00
_cell.angle_beta   90.00
_cell.angle_gamma   90.00
#
_symmetry.space_group_name_H-M   'P 1'
#
loop_
_entity.id
_entity.type
_entity.pdbx_description
1 polymer ?
#
loop_
_entity_poly.entity_id
_entity_poly.type
_entity_poly.pdbx_seq_one_letter_code
_entity_poly.pdbx_strand_id
1 'polypeptide(L)'
;MQRTVFFFFLLLWAACGPVTTSRFIQQSDIQFEDLAPEQLSSSNIRGFANTCCKEYESYSPDPMHLEYTPMKYVRVNMHFMNSLSGLHNYDEEAGKVFAEGFLRSANKDVANNKQLLLPKGNDIPVLPTQYTYVLTPHPDDPNDDGIYFHYDDDLYYYVVKGKNRNNFTKEVIQKYGVQLDTVLNIFIMPHHPDSVASPTYSPSGCGIALGQAVKIAGAYENNLNYYDLRAVLNHEIGHIYGLSHTWAQNDGCDDTVLHEKCWNYTKDGRCDSTNVSNNVMDYNVFQHAWSPCQIGKIQYNMARTTYRPRNYLIPYWCDLQPGSDITIRDSVHWQSIKDLEGNLTIAKGGVLKVSCRLSIPENGKITVEPGGKLIVNNAHLHNACERSWQGIRIEERAGEKGTVVFIGKARLSNVANDPFAESTD
;
A
#
# COMPACT_ATOMS: atom_id res chain seq x y z
N MET A 1 -26.41 -1.08 -85.63
CA MET A 1 -26.64 -0.74 -84.21
C MET A 1 -25.38 -1.14 -83.43
N GLN A 2 -24.38 -0.25 -83.37
CA GLN A 2 -23.09 -0.50 -82.72
C GLN A 2 -23.25 -0.29 -81.21
N ARG A 3 -23.00 -1.33 -80.41
CA ARG A 3 -22.93 -1.24 -78.94
C ARG A 3 -21.47 -1.15 -78.51
N THR A 4 -21.06 0.04 -78.11
CA THR A 4 -19.76 0.29 -77.46
C THR A 4 -19.88 -0.14 -75.99
N VAL A 5 -19.11 -1.14 -75.59
CA VAL A 5 -18.99 -1.57 -74.19
C VAL A 5 -17.86 -0.77 -73.57
N PHE A 6 -18.18 0.12 -72.64
CA PHE A 6 -17.22 0.86 -71.82
C PHE A 6 -16.84 -0.02 -70.61
N PHE A 7 -15.61 -0.53 -70.60
CA PHE A 7 -15.05 -1.18 -69.41
C PHE A 7 -14.55 -0.12 -68.44
N PHE A 8 -15.27 0.09 -67.35
CA PHE A 8 -14.81 0.88 -66.20
C PHE A 8 -13.80 0.04 -65.41
N PHE A 9 -12.50 0.31 -65.55
CA PHE A 9 -11.47 -0.21 -64.66
C PHE A 9 -11.53 0.58 -63.34
N LEU A 10 -12.25 0.05 -62.33
CA LEU A 10 -12.12 0.49 -60.95
C LEU A 10 -10.77 -0.03 -60.41
N LEU A 11 -9.74 0.82 -60.49
CA LEU A 11 -8.49 0.64 -59.75
C LEU A 11 -8.77 0.89 -58.26
N LEU A 12 -9.10 -0.17 -57.53
CA LEU A 12 -9.06 -0.20 -56.07
C LEU A 12 -7.59 -0.10 -55.63
N TRP A 13 -7.11 1.12 -55.43
CA TRP A 13 -5.88 1.36 -54.69
C TRP A 13 -6.12 0.97 -53.23
N ALA A 14 -5.81 -0.27 -52.89
CA ALA A 14 -5.65 -0.67 -51.49
C ALA A 14 -4.49 0.15 -50.92
N ALA A 15 -4.81 1.20 -50.16
CA ALA A 15 -3.83 1.97 -49.42
C ALA A 15 -3.18 1.03 -48.38
N CYS A 16 -2.04 0.44 -48.72
CA CYS A 16 -1.16 -0.20 -47.75
C CYS A 16 -0.64 0.89 -46.81
N GLY A 17 -1.34 1.07 -45.68
CA GLY A 17 -0.82 1.89 -44.59
C GLY A 17 0.50 1.30 -44.08
N PRO A 18 1.41 2.13 -43.53
CA PRO A 18 2.66 1.64 -42.96
C PRO A 18 2.35 0.63 -41.84
N VAL A 19 2.89 -0.58 -42.01
CA VAL A 19 2.77 -1.70 -41.07
C VAL A 19 3.59 -1.36 -39.84
N THR A 20 3.00 -1.51 -38.65
CA THR A 20 3.74 -1.41 -37.39
C THR A 20 4.51 -2.71 -37.17
N THR A 21 5.82 -2.60 -36.97
CA THR A 21 6.66 -3.73 -36.55
C THR A 21 6.96 -3.63 -35.06
N SER A 22 7.08 -4.78 -34.39
CA SER A 22 7.41 -4.82 -32.95
C SER A 22 8.42 -5.91 -32.65
N ARG A 23 9.34 -5.66 -31.72
CA ARG A 23 10.30 -6.64 -31.19
C ARG A 23 10.76 -6.24 -29.79
N PHE A 24 11.32 -7.19 -29.04
CA PHE A 24 12.02 -6.85 -27.80
C PHE A 24 13.32 -6.09 -28.11
N ILE A 25 13.71 -5.20 -27.20
CA ILE A 25 14.92 -4.40 -27.35
C ILE A 25 16.17 -5.28 -27.37
N GLN A 26 17.16 -4.83 -28.11
CA GLN A 26 18.55 -5.30 -28.03
C GLN A 26 19.40 -4.18 -27.42
N GLN A 27 20.64 -4.48 -27.02
CA GLN A 27 21.54 -3.47 -26.46
C GLN A 27 21.70 -2.24 -27.37
N SER A 28 21.71 -2.42 -28.69
CA SER A 28 21.83 -1.34 -29.68
C SER A 28 20.64 -0.37 -29.72
N ASP A 29 19.50 -0.74 -29.12
CA ASP A 29 18.32 0.13 -29.03
C ASP A 29 18.36 1.07 -27.82
N ILE A 30 19.25 0.79 -26.87
CA ILE A 30 19.35 1.52 -25.61
C ILE A 30 20.32 2.69 -25.78
N GLN A 31 19.84 3.90 -25.51
CA GLN A 31 20.69 5.07 -25.39
C GLN A 31 21.23 5.12 -23.96
N PHE A 32 22.55 5.06 -23.80
CA PHE A 32 23.20 5.18 -22.50
C PHE A 32 23.66 6.61 -22.26
N GLU A 33 23.28 7.16 -21.11
CA GLU A 33 23.66 8.50 -20.66
C GLU A 33 24.28 8.45 -19.26
N ASP A 34 25.27 9.32 -19.01
CA ASP A 34 25.82 9.52 -17.68
C ASP A 34 24.90 10.38 -16.81
N LEU A 35 25.07 10.28 -15.49
CA LEU A 35 24.38 11.17 -14.55
C LEU A 35 24.85 12.61 -14.73
N ALA A 36 23.91 13.56 -14.66
CA ALA A 36 24.25 14.97 -14.60
C ALA A 36 25.09 15.27 -13.33
N PRO A 37 26.03 16.24 -13.37
CA PRO A 37 26.87 16.60 -12.22
C PRO A 37 26.09 16.85 -10.91
N GLU A 38 24.91 17.45 -11.00
CA GLU A 38 24.06 17.74 -9.84
C GLU A 38 23.54 16.46 -9.17
N GLN A 39 23.28 15.39 -9.94
CA GLN A 39 22.80 14.09 -9.45
C GLN A 39 23.91 13.23 -8.84
N LEU A 40 25.17 13.47 -9.21
CA LEU A 40 26.31 12.82 -8.58
C LEU A 40 26.50 13.27 -7.12
N SER A 41 26.09 14.50 -6.78
CA SER A 41 26.19 15.02 -5.41
C SER A 41 25.18 14.40 -4.43
N SER A 42 23.97 14.05 -4.92
CA SER A 42 22.88 13.50 -4.09
C SER A 42 22.90 11.97 -3.97
N SER A 43 23.51 11.25 -4.91
CA SER A 43 23.57 9.78 -4.95
C SER A 43 24.58 9.15 -3.97
N ASN A 44 25.46 9.95 -3.35
CA ASN A 44 26.49 9.48 -2.41
C ASN A 44 25.97 9.18 -0.98
N ILE A 45 24.67 9.28 -0.72
CA ILE A 45 24.10 9.10 0.63
C ILE A 45 23.30 7.80 0.72
N ARG A 46 23.97 6.73 1.19
CA ARG A 46 23.35 5.50 1.77
C ARG A 46 22.54 4.61 0.81
N GLY A 47 23.21 4.02 -0.18
CA GLY A 47 22.80 2.74 -0.80
C GLY A 47 21.57 2.76 -1.72
N PHE A 48 20.90 3.90 -1.90
CA PHE A 48 19.88 4.11 -2.92
C PHE A 48 20.42 5.09 -3.96
N ALA A 49 20.29 4.77 -5.24
CA ALA A 49 20.90 5.56 -6.30
C ALA A 49 20.20 6.93 -6.53
N ASN A 50 18.97 7.12 -6.02
CA ASN A 50 18.25 8.39 -6.02
C ASN A 50 17.62 8.68 -4.64
N THR A 51 17.76 9.91 -4.14
CA THR A 51 17.17 10.35 -2.86
C THR A 51 15.64 10.43 -2.90
N CYS A 52 15.07 10.76 -4.06
CA CYS A 52 13.62 10.88 -4.26
C CYS A 52 12.84 9.62 -3.86
N CYS A 53 13.47 8.45 -3.91
CA CYS A 53 12.86 7.17 -3.50
C CYS A 53 12.59 7.06 -1.99
N LYS A 54 12.90 8.09 -1.19
CA LYS A 54 12.61 8.15 0.25
C LYS A 54 11.62 9.26 0.62
N GLU A 55 11.19 10.07 -0.35
CA GLU A 55 10.22 11.15 -0.14
C GLU A 55 8.81 10.55 -0.12
N TYR A 56 8.11 10.68 1.01
CA TYR A 56 6.83 10.00 1.22
C TYR A 56 5.74 10.52 0.29
N GLU A 57 5.77 11.81 -0.03
CA GLU A 57 4.84 12.49 -0.92
C GLU A 57 4.84 11.89 -2.33
N SER A 58 5.97 11.34 -2.77
CA SER A 58 6.06 10.66 -4.07
C SER A 58 5.27 9.34 -4.13
N TYR A 59 4.80 8.83 -2.98
CA TYR A 59 4.02 7.61 -2.84
C TYR A 59 2.53 7.88 -2.58
N SER A 60 2.15 9.13 -2.36
CA SER A 60 0.75 9.51 -2.20
C SER A 60 -0.01 9.21 -3.52
N PRO A 61 -1.21 8.62 -3.46
CA PRO A 61 -1.99 8.34 -4.66
C PRO A 61 -2.32 9.62 -5.43
N ASP A 62 -2.13 9.58 -6.75
CA ASP A 62 -2.63 10.60 -7.66
C ASP A 62 -4.10 10.32 -7.95
N PRO A 63 -5.05 11.19 -7.54
CA PRO A 63 -6.47 10.98 -7.79
C PRO A 63 -6.85 10.89 -9.27
N MET A 64 -6.02 11.41 -10.18
CA MET A 64 -6.24 11.34 -11.62
C MET A 64 -5.65 10.09 -12.27
N HIS A 65 -4.78 9.39 -11.54
CA HIS A 65 -4.08 8.20 -12.01
C HIS A 65 -3.98 7.14 -10.90
N LEU A 66 -5.13 6.73 -10.37
CA LEU A 66 -5.19 5.73 -9.28
C LEU A 66 -4.59 4.37 -9.70
N GLU A 67 -4.59 4.07 -11.00
CA GLU A 67 -3.92 2.91 -11.57
C GLU A 67 -2.40 2.90 -11.34
N TYR A 68 -1.78 4.04 -11.00
CA TYR A 68 -0.36 4.10 -10.65
C TYR A 68 -0.08 3.67 -9.21
N THR A 69 -1.12 3.56 -8.37
CA THR A 69 -1.03 3.12 -6.98
C THR A 69 -2.24 2.21 -6.70
N PRO A 70 -2.23 0.95 -7.20
CA PRO A 70 -3.37 0.05 -7.09
C PRO A 70 -3.74 -0.24 -5.63
N MET A 71 -4.98 -0.67 -5.43
CA MET A 71 -5.50 -1.02 -4.11
C MET A 71 -4.70 -2.16 -3.48
N LYS A 72 -4.19 -1.96 -2.26
CA LYS A 72 -3.46 -3.00 -1.53
C LYS A 72 -4.35 -3.71 -0.52
N TYR A 73 -4.20 -5.02 -0.42
CA TYR A 73 -5.04 -5.85 0.46
C TYR A 73 -4.18 -6.43 1.57
N VAL A 74 -4.37 -5.94 2.79
CA VAL A 74 -3.66 -6.42 3.99
C VAL A 74 -4.40 -7.63 4.53
N ARG A 75 -3.73 -8.78 4.53
CA ARG A 75 -4.22 -10.01 5.14
C ARG A 75 -4.23 -9.86 6.65
N VAL A 76 -5.39 -10.13 7.25
CA VAL A 76 -5.55 -10.16 8.70
C VAL A 76 -6.27 -11.43 9.13
N ASN A 77 -6.02 -11.87 10.36
CA ASN A 77 -6.86 -12.84 11.06
C ASN A 77 -7.18 -12.29 12.46
N MET A 78 -8.18 -12.88 13.12
CA MET A 78 -8.67 -12.39 14.40
C MET A 78 -8.65 -13.49 15.45
N HIS A 79 -8.15 -13.16 16.64
CA HIS A 79 -7.98 -14.07 17.77
C HIS A 79 -8.76 -13.52 18.96
N PHE A 80 -9.82 -14.21 19.36
CA PHE A 80 -10.58 -13.92 20.57
C PHE A 80 -9.97 -14.69 21.73
N MET A 81 -9.48 -13.94 22.71
CA MET A 81 -8.84 -14.49 23.89
C MET A 81 -9.85 -14.59 25.03
N ASN A 82 -10.26 -15.80 25.37
CA ASN A 82 -11.29 -16.09 26.38
C ASN A 82 -10.68 -16.72 27.63
N SER A 83 -11.30 -16.47 28.79
CA SER A 83 -11.04 -17.28 29.99
C SER A 83 -11.44 -18.75 29.74
N LEU A 84 -10.85 -19.72 30.44
CA LEU A 84 -11.18 -21.15 30.31
C LEU A 84 -12.67 -21.46 30.58
N SER A 85 -13.32 -20.67 31.44
CA SER A 85 -14.75 -20.80 31.72
C SER A 85 -15.65 -20.33 30.56
N GLY A 86 -15.09 -19.65 29.56
CA GLY A 86 -15.84 -18.99 28.49
C GLY A 86 -16.67 -17.79 28.94
N LEU A 87 -16.52 -17.35 30.21
CA LEU A 87 -17.34 -16.27 30.77
C LEU A 87 -16.80 -14.88 30.47
N HIS A 88 -15.52 -14.75 30.12
CA HIS A 88 -14.90 -13.47 29.79
C HIS A 88 -14.49 -13.43 28.32
N ASN A 89 -14.96 -12.39 27.61
CA ASN A 89 -14.87 -12.15 26.17
C ASN A 89 -16.04 -12.77 25.37
N TYR A 90 -15.86 -13.11 24.09
CA TYR A 90 -16.95 -13.50 23.18
C TYR A 90 -16.98 -15.00 22.93
N ASP A 91 -18.18 -15.58 22.94
CA ASP A 91 -18.41 -16.88 22.32
C ASP A 91 -18.23 -16.83 20.79
N GLU A 92 -18.27 -17.99 20.14
CA GLU A 92 -17.99 -18.09 18.71
C GLU A 92 -18.97 -17.30 17.84
N GLU A 93 -20.27 -17.36 18.14
CA GLU A 93 -21.30 -16.69 17.34
C GLU A 93 -21.16 -15.17 17.44
N ALA A 94 -21.09 -14.64 18.67
CA ALA A 94 -20.93 -13.21 18.91
C ALA A 94 -19.57 -12.70 18.41
N GLY A 95 -18.51 -13.49 18.58
CA GLY A 95 -17.17 -13.14 18.11
C GLY A 95 -17.07 -13.07 16.58
N LYS A 96 -17.73 -13.96 15.85
CA LYS A 96 -17.77 -13.88 14.37
C LYS A 96 -18.49 -12.63 13.89
N VAL A 97 -19.65 -12.31 14.50
CA VAL A 97 -20.38 -11.06 14.22
C VAL A 97 -19.51 -9.84 14.54
N PHE A 98 -18.79 -9.88 15.67
CA PHE A 98 -17.84 -8.83 16.03
C PHE A 98 -16.76 -8.70 14.96
N ALA A 99 -16.09 -9.78 14.58
CA ALA A 99 -14.96 -9.76 13.65
C ALA A 99 -15.34 -9.18 12.28
N GLU A 100 -16.45 -9.65 11.71
CA GLU A 100 -16.93 -9.15 10.43
C GLU A 100 -17.37 -7.69 10.50
N GLY A 101 -18.13 -7.32 11.54
CA GLY A 101 -18.58 -5.95 11.76
C GLY A 101 -17.40 -5.00 11.97
N PHE A 102 -16.39 -5.45 12.71
CA PHE A 102 -15.18 -4.70 13.03
C PHE A 102 -14.38 -4.40 11.78
N LEU A 103 -14.08 -5.43 10.98
CA LEU A 103 -13.28 -5.28 9.78
C LEU A 103 -14.01 -4.44 8.72
N ARG A 104 -15.31 -4.67 8.54
CA ARG A 104 -16.16 -3.89 7.63
C ARG A 104 -16.19 -2.41 8.01
N SER A 105 -16.31 -2.10 9.30
CA SER A 105 -16.35 -0.73 9.79
C SER A 105 -14.99 -0.04 9.67
N ALA A 106 -13.90 -0.74 9.99
CA ALA A 106 -12.55 -0.23 9.83
C ALA A 106 -12.22 0.07 8.35
N ASN A 107 -12.55 -0.86 7.45
CA ASN A 107 -12.40 -0.67 6.00
C ASN A 107 -13.24 0.50 5.47
N LYS A 108 -14.47 0.68 5.98
CA LYS A 108 -15.32 1.81 5.61
C LYS A 108 -14.66 3.14 5.96
N ASP A 109 -14.03 3.24 7.12
CA ASP A 109 -13.34 4.46 7.55
C ASP A 109 -12.05 4.70 6.74
N VAL A 110 -11.26 3.65 6.48
CA VAL A 110 -10.07 3.74 5.62
C VAL A 110 -10.42 4.19 4.20
N ALA A 111 -11.52 3.70 3.64
CA ALA A 111 -11.99 4.07 2.30
C ALA A 111 -12.61 5.49 2.26
N ASN A 112 -13.06 6.03 3.39
CA ASN A 112 -13.78 7.30 3.49
C ASN A 112 -12.97 8.36 4.25
N ASN A 113 -11.73 8.58 3.80
CA ASN A 113 -10.83 9.57 4.36
C ASN A 113 -11.47 10.97 4.41
N LYS A 114 -11.28 11.70 5.52
CA LYS A 114 -11.85 13.03 5.74
C LYS A 114 -10.79 14.13 5.63
N GLN A 115 -11.27 15.35 5.37
CA GLN A 115 -10.45 16.57 5.48
C GLN A 115 -9.87 16.68 6.87
N LEU A 116 -8.58 16.99 6.97
CA LEU A 116 -7.95 17.33 8.24
C LEU A 116 -8.55 18.62 8.80
N LEU A 117 -8.88 18.62 10.09
CA LEU A 117 -9.35 19.84 10.77
C LEU A 117 -8.20 20.81 11.07
N LEU A 118 -6.97 20.29 11.24
CA LEU A 118 -5.80 21.08 11.61
C LEU A 118 -4.76 21.14 10.48
N PRO A 119 -4.13 22.31 10.27
CA PRO A 119 -4.47 23.61 10.87
C PRO A 119 -5.83 24.10 10.36
N LYS A 120 -6.55 24.93 11.15
CA LYS A 120 -7.88 25.41 10.74
C LYS A 120 -7.81 26.13 9.38
N GLY A 121 -8.67 25.72 8.45
CA GLY A 121 -8.75 26.32 7.12
C GLY A 121 -7.63 25.89 6.17
N ASN A 122 -6.94 24.79 6.46
CA ASN A 122 -5.98 24.19 5.53
C ASN A 122 -6.66 23.77 4.22
N ASP A 123 -5.85 23.71 3.17
CA ASP A 123 -6.17 23.25 1.82
C ASP A 123 -5.51 21.91 1.50
N ILE A 124 -5.14 21.14 2.53
CA ILE A 124 -4.50 19.83 2.38
C ILE A 124 -5.48 18.89 1.66
N PRO A 125 -5.12 18.28 0.53
CA PRO A 125 -6.05 17.49 -0.25
C PRO A 125 -6.46 16.19 0.48
N VAL A 126 -7.72 15.81 0.35
CA VAL A 126 -8.20 14.48 0.77
C VAL A 126 -7.85 13.48 -0.33
N LEU A 127 -6.89 12.62 -0.06
CA LEU A 127 -6.51 11.54 -0.97
C LEU A 127 -7.16 10.21 -0.56
N PRO A 128 -7.46 9.32 -1.51
CA PRO A 128 -7.78 7.94 -1.20
C PRO A 128 -6.57 7.25 -0.59
N THR A 129 -6.80 6.34 0.35
CA THR A 129 -5.73 5.64 1.08
C THR A 129 -5.10 4.50 0.27
N GLN A 130 -5.84 3.93 -0.68
CA GLN A 130 -5.44 2.80 -1.54
C GLN A 130 -4.94 1.56 -0.78
N TYR A 131 -5.57 1.24 0.35
CA TYR A 131 -5.45 -0.07 0.98
C TYR A 131 -6.74 -0.47 1.70
N THR A 132 -6.90 -1.76 1.96
CA THR A 132 -8.02 -2.35 2.70
C THR A 132 -7.56 -3.60 3.44
N TYR A 133 -8.36 -4.10 4.38
CA TYR A 133 -8.11 -5.32 5.12
C TYR A 133 -8.96 -6.47 4.61
N VAL A 134 -8.39 -7.67 4.56
CA VAL A 134 -9.07 -8.91 4.14
C VAL A 134 -8.86 -9.98 5.20
N LEU A 135 -9.97 -10.48 5.73
CA LEU A 135 -9.96 -11.64 6.63
C LEU A 135 -9.40 -12.84 5.86
N THR A 136 -8.33 -13.44 6.39
CA THR A 136 -7.52 -14.43 5.68
C THR A 136 -7.46 -15.71 6.51
N PRO A 137 -8.09 -16.80 6.03
CA PRO A 137 -8.04 -18.08 6.70
C PRO A 137 -6.70 -18.79 6.51
N HIS A 138 -6.52 -19.93 7.19
CA HIS A 138 -5.43 -20.84 6.91
C HIS A 138 -5.62 -21.50 5.53
N PRO A 139 -4.64 -21.41 4.59
CA PRO A 139 -4.83 -21.86 3.21
C PRO A 139 -5.04 -23.38 3.08
N ASP A 140 -4.51 -24.16 4.03
CA ASP A 140 -4.62 -25.62 4.02
C ASP A 140 -5.88 -26.16 4.73
N ASP A 141 -6.72 -25.28 5.29
CA ASP A 141 -7.99 -25.68 5.91
C ASP A 141 -9.17 -24.97 5.23
N PRO A 142 -9.97 -25.67 4.42
CA PRO A 142 -11.10 -25.07 3.72
C PRO A 142 -12.25 -24.65 4.64
N ASN A 143 -12.24 -25.04 5.92
CA ASN A 143 -13.25 -24.64 6.92
C ASN A 143 -12.75 -23.53 7.86
N ASP A 144 -11.48 -23.15 7.75
CA ASP A 144 -10.94 -22.01 8.49
C ASP A 144 -11.52 -20.72 7.90
N ASP A 145 -11.99 -19.83 8.77
CA ASP A 145 -12.59 -18.54 8.41
C ASP A 145 -11.70 -17.35 8.81
N GLY A 146 -10.48 -17.60 9.29
CA GLY A 146 -9.54 -16.60 9.80
C GLY A 146 -9.93 -16.04 11.17
N ILE A 147 -10.86 -16.68 11.88
CA ILE A 147 -11.34 -16.27 13.20
C ILE A 147 -11.11 -17.41 14.20
N TYR A 148 -10.28 -17.12 15.20
CA TYR A 148 -9.81 -18.10 16.16
C TYR A 148 -10.28 -17.76 17.57
N PHE A 149 -10.72 -18.77 18.31
CA PHE A 149 -11.14 -18.64 19.70
C PHE A 149 -10.20 -19.46 20.59
N HIS A 150 -9.57 -18.80 21.55
CA HIS A 150 -8.59 -19.39 22.45
C HIS A 150 -9.11 -19.31 23.88
N TYR A 151 -8.90 -20.36 24.67
CA TYR A 151 -9.35 -20.45 26.05
C TYR A 151 -8.14 -20.67 26.95
N ASP A 152 -7.79 -19.66 27.76
CA ASP A 152 -6.53 -19.63 28.53
C ASP A 152 -6.59 -18.63 29.69
N ASP A 153 -6.62 -19.09 30.93
CA ASP A 153 -6.70 -18.20 32.10
C ASP A 153 -5.42 -17.37 32.36
N ASP A 154 -4.27 -17.77 31.83
CA ASP A 154 -3.00 -17.07 32.03
C ASP A 154 -2.77 -15.97 30.99
N LEU A 155 -3.30 -16.15 29.77
CA LEU A 155 -3.00 -15.30 28.62
C LEU A 155 -4.21 -14.59 28.00
N TYR A 156 -5.42 -14.81 28.53
CA TYR A 156 -6.60 -14.22 27.88
C TYR A 156 -6.71 -12.70 28.03
N TYR A 157 -6.14 -12.14 29.09
CA TYR A 157 -6.42 -10.78 29.53
C TYR A 157 -5.36 -9.75 29.14
N TYR A 158 -5.75 -8.48 29.20
CA TYR A 158 -4.92 -7.33 28.84
C TYR A 158 -4.83 -6.31 29.99
N VAL A 159 -3.61 -6.04 30.45
CA VAL A 159 -3.28 -5.10 31.53
C VAL A 159 -2.41 -3.98 30.97
N VAL A 160 -2.96 -2.76 30.98
CA VAL A 160 -2.30 -1.55 30.43
C VAL A 160 -1.43 -0.83 31.47
N LYS A 161 -1.83 -0.87 32.74
CA LYS A 161 -1.24 -0.05 33.81
C LYS A 161 -0.85 -0.92 35.01
N GLY A 162 0.15 -0.45 35.76
CA GLY A 162 0.61 -1.10 36.98
C GLY A 162 1.78 -2.08 36.77
N LYS A 163 2.18 -2.75 37.87
CA LYS A 163 3.36 -3.64 37.92
C LYS A 163 3.23 -4.86 37.01
N ASN A 164 2.00 -5.35 36.80
CA ASN A 164 1.70 -6.56 36.04
C ASN A 164 1.25 -6.25 34.60
N ARG A 165 1.63 -5.10 34.05
CA ARG A 165 1.29 -4.74 32.66
C ARG A 165 1.82 -5.81 31.69
N ASN A 166 0.98 -6.22 30.74
CA ASN A 166 1.31 -7.21 29.72
C ASN A 166 1.07 -6.70 28.29
N ASN A 167 0.75 -5.41 28.14
CA ASN A 167 0.43 -4.82 26.85
C ASN A 167 1.58 -4.96 25.83
N PHE A 168 2.84 -4.84 26.25
CA PHE A 168 4.01 -5.01 25.38
C PHE A 168 4.52 -6.45 25.26
N THR A 169 3.99 -7.38 26.05
CA THR A 169 4.52 -8.75 26.11
C THR A 169 4.02 -9.56 24.92
N LYS A 170 4.78 -10.56 24.47
CA LYS A 170 4.52 -11.25 23.18
C LYS A 170 4.06 -12.70 23.34
N GLU A 171 3.86 -13.17 24.56
CA GLU A 171 3.60 -14.59 24.86
C GLU A 171 2.30 -15.06 24.22
N VAL A 172 1.22 -14.27 24.29
CA VAL A 172 -0.05 -14.60 23.61
C VAL A 172 0.11 -14.71 22.10
N ILE A 173 0.93 -13.84 21.49
CA ILE A 173 1.20 -13.85 20.04
C ILE A 173 2.05 -15.07 19.68
N GLN A 174 3.06 -15.39 20.49
CA GLN A 174 3.94 -16.54 20.26
C GLN A 174 3.21 -17.87 20.41
N LYS A 175 2.24 -17.96 21.34
CA LYS A 175 1.49 -19.18 21.61
C LYS A 175 0.36 -19.41 20.59
N TYR A 176 -0.38 -18.35 20.24
CA TYR A 176 -1.63 -18.48 19.49
C TYR A 176 -1.61 -17.87 18.10
N GLY A 177 -0.54 -17.16 17.73
CA GLY A 177 -0.45 -16.52 16.43
C GLY A 177 -0.44 -17.53 15.28
N VAL A 178 -1.17 -17.21 14.22
CA VAL A 178 -1.31 -18.02 13.00
C VAL A 178 -0.74 -17.25 11.82
N GLN A 179 0.10 -17.90 11.00
CA GLN A 179 0.68 -17.30 9.79
C GLN A 179 1.40 -15.97 10.03
N LEU A 180 2.10 -15.81 11.17
CA LEU A 180 2.68 -14.52 11.62
C LEU A 180 3.62 -13.88 10.59
N ASP A 181 4.23 -14.65 9.71
CA ASP A 181 5.12 -14.20 8.65
C ASP A 181 4.41 -13.50 7.49
N THR A 182 3.11 -13.77 7.30
CA THR A 182 2.34 -13.41 6.10
C THR A 182 0.94 -12.85 6.37
N VAL A 183 0.43 -12.93 7.60
CA VAL A 183 -0.88 -12.42 8.02
C VAL A 183 -0.71 -11.59 9.30
N LEU A 184 -1.29 -10.38 9.33
CA LEU A 184 -1.29 -9.54 10.53
C LEU A 184 -2.34 -10.06 11.53
N ASN A 185 -1.91 -10.44 12.72
CA ASN A 185 -2.81 -11.05 13.71
C ASN A 185 -3.46 -10.01 14.63
N ILE A 186 -4.78 -10.00 14.74
CA ILE A 186 -5.52 -9.07 15.60
C ILE A 186 -6.06 -9.83 16.81
N PHE A 187 -5.53 -9.55 18.01
CA PHE A 187 -5.97 -10.16 19.26
C PHE A 187 -6.99 -9.28 19.96
N ILE A 188 -8.21 -9.78 20.15
CA ILE A 188 -9.29 -9.17 20.93
C ILE A 188 -9.26 -9.75 22.34
N MET A 189 -8.93 -8.91 23.33
CA MET A 189 -8.63 -9.33 24.69
C MET A 189 -9.47 -8.54 25.70
N PRO A 190 -10.09 -9.19 26.69
CA PRO A 190 -10.69 -8.50 27.83
C PRO A 190 -9.63 -7.86 28.72
N HIS A 191 -10.00 -6.85 29.51
CA HIS A 191 -9.19 -6.44 30.65
C HIS A 191 -9.24 -7.48 31.78
N HIS A 192 -8.17 -7.58 32.56
CA HIS A 192 -8.14 -8.50 33.70
C HIS A 192 -9.22 -8.14 34.73
N PRO A 193 -10.02 -9.09 35.25
CA PRO A 193 -11.09 -8.83 36.22
C PRO A 193 -10.64 -8.03 37.45
N ASP A 194 -9.49 -8.38 38.06
CA ASP A 194 -8.93 -7.62 39.18
C ASP A 194 -8.60 -6.16 38.83
N SER A 195 -8.20 -5.88 37.59
CA SER A 195 -8.02 -4.49 37.14
C SER A 195 -9.35 -3.78 37.10
N VAL A 196 -10.37 -4.40 36.51
CA VAL A 196 -11.74 -3.84 36.42
C VAL A 196 -12.36 -3.61 37.80
N ALA A 197 -12.12 -4.50 38.76
CA ALA A 197 -12.60 -4.38 40.13
C ALA A 197 -11.91 -3.26 40.93
N SER A 198 -10.76 -2.74 40.44
CA SER A 198 -10.03 -1.69 41.13
C SER A 198 -10.67 -0.31 40.91
N PRO A 199 -10.95 0.46 41.98
CA PRO A 199 -11.59 1.78 41.86
C PRO A 199 -10.69 2.82 41.18
N THR A 200 -9.38 2.55 41.04
CA THR A 200 -8.42 3.46 40.39
C THR A 200 -8.16 3.10 38.93
N TYR A 201 -8.81 2.06 38.42
CA TYR A 201 -8.69 1.62 37.04
C TYR A 201 -9.94 2.04 36.26
N SER A 202 -9.73 2.72 35.14
CA SER A 202 -10.81 3.02 34.19
C SER A 202 -10.59 2.15 32.96
N PRO A 203 -11.35 1.05 32.78
CA PRO A 203 -11.28 0.29 31.54
C PRO A 203 -11.69 1.19 30.38
N SER A 204 -11.03 1.03 29.23
CA SER A 204 -11.33 1.81 28.02
C SER A 204 -10.88 1.04 26.80
N GLY A 205 -11.52 1.29 25.65
CA GLY A 205 -11.03 0.84 24.36
C GLY A 205 -9.57 1.28 24.14
N CYS A 206 -8.67 0.33 23.91
CA CYS A 206 -7.26 0.62 23.68
C CYS A 206 -6.60 -0.45 22.81
N GLY A 207 -5.47 -0.10 22.22
CA GLY A 207 -4.72 -0.98 21.33
C GLY A 207 -3.21 -0.84 21.50
N ILE A 208 -2.48 -1.79 20.91
CA ILE A 208 -1.05 -1.68 20.68
C ILE A 208 -0.60 -2.54 19.48
N ALA A 209 0.16 -1.94 18.58
CA ALA A 209 0.90 -2.61 17.52
C ALA A 209 2.21 -3.24 18.04
N LEU A 210 2.43 -4.53 17.75
CA LEU A 210 3.60 -5.31 18.18
C LEU A 210 4.30 -6.04 17.02
N GLY A 211 4.44 -5.35 15.88
CA GLY A 211 5.15 -5.83 14.70
C GLY A 211 4.29 -6.75 13.83
N GLN A 212 4.03 -7.99 14.27
CA GLN A 212 3.25 -8.97 13.51
C GLN A 212 1.82 -9.14 14.02
N ALA A 213 1.47 -8.39 15.06
CA ALA A 213 0.15 -8.46 15.67
C ALA A 213 -0.25 -7.11 16.24
N VAL A 214 -1.56 -6.94 16.39
CA VAL A 214 -2.19 -5.86 17.15
C VAL A 214 -2.93 -6.51 18.30
N LYS A 215 -2.79 -5.99 19.52
CA LYS A 215 -3.67 -6.34 20.63
C LYS A 215 -4.68 -5.21 20.82
N ILE A 216 -5.95 -5.54 20.99
CA ILE A 216 -7.04 -4.59 21.23
C ILE A 216 -7.82 -5.08 22.44
N ALA A 217 -8.13 -4.16 23.35
CA ALA A 217 -8.82 -4.47 24.60
C ALA A 217 -9.88 -3.45 24.98
N GLY A 218 -10.70 -3.84 25.96
CA GLY A 218 -11.74 -3.01 26.55
C GLY A 218 -13.10 -3.12 25.85
N ALA A 219 -13.26 -4.01 24.86
CA ALA A 219 -14.54 -4.25 24.20
C ALA A 219 -15.57 -4.82 25.18
N TYR A 220 -15.20 -5.93 25.81
CA TYR A 220 -16.07 -6.75 26.65
C TYR A 220 -16.53 -6.04 27.92
N GLU A 221 -15.61 -5.45 28.70
CA GLU A 221 -15.92 -4.87 30.02
C GLU A 221 -16.74 -3.60 29.93
N ASN A 222 -16.57 -2.85 28.84
CA ASN A 222 -17.23 -1.57 28.64
C ASN A 222 -18.50 -1.70 27.78
N ASN A 223 -18.87 -2.92 27.39
CA ASN A 223 -19.96 -3.18 26.44
C ASN A 223 -19.83 -2.34 25.16
N LEU A 224 -18.59 -2.17 24.68
CA LEU A 224 -18.31 -1.49 23.41
C LEU A 224 -18.58 -2.49 22.29
N ASN A 225 -19.24 -2.02 21.25
CA ASN A 225 -19.43 -2.82 20.05
C ASN A 225 -18.20 -2.68 19.12
N TYR A 226 -18.17 -3.50 18.07
CA TYR A 226 -17.08 -3.46 17.09
C TYR A 226 -16.91 -2.08 16.42
N TYR A 227 -17.98 -1.30 16.28
CA TYR A 227 -17.91 0.02 15.66
C TYR A 227 -17.12 0.98 16.55
N ASP A 228 -17.28 0.94 17.86
CA ASP A 228 -16.60 1.84 18.79
C ASP A 228 -15.07 1.68 18.78
N LEU A 229 -14.57 0.49 18.44
CA LEU A 229 -13.13 0.19 18.41
C LEU A 229 -12.50 0.34 17.03
N ARG A 230 -13.28 0.55 15.96
CA ARG A 230 -12.78 0.52 14.56
C ARG A 230 -11.62 1.50 14.32
N ALA A 231 -11.66 2.65 15.00
CA ALA A 231 -10.63 3.67 14.92
C ALA A 231 -9.33 3.23 15.61
N VAL A 232 -9.42 2.48 16.71
CA VAL A 232 -8.26 1.87 17.37
C VAL A 232 -7.54 0.92 16.42
N LEU A 233 -8.27 0.08 15.68
CA LEU A 233 -7.64 -0.81 14.71
C LEU A 233 -6.86 -0.04 13.64
N ASN A 234 -7.50 0.98 13.04
CA ASN A 234 -6.86 1.81 12.02
C ASN A 234 -5.63 2.54 12.55
N HIS A 235 -5.69 3.05 13.78
CA HIS A 235 -4.57 3.68 14.47
C HIS A 235 -3.39 2.73 14.65
N GLU A 236 -3.64 1.52 15.19
CA GLU A 236 -2.58 0.54 15.42
C GLU A 236 -1.98 0.01 14.11
N ILE A 237 -2.80 -0.19 13.07
CA ILE A 237 -2.29 -0.55 11.75
C ILE A 237 -1.47 0.61 11.13
N GLY A 238 -1.84 1.86 11.41
CA GLY A 238 -1.01 3.02 11.10
C GLY A 238 0.41 2.88 11.66
N HIS A 239 0.55 2.47 12.93
CA HIS A 239 1.86 2.17 13.53
C HIS A 239 2.59 1.01 12.85
N ILE A 240 1.89 -0.06 12.45
CA ILE A 240 2.48 -1.18 11.69
C ILE A 240 3.13 -0.69 10.39
N TYR A 241 2.52 0.30 9.73
CA TYR A 241 3.04 0.90 8.50
C TYR A 241 3.84 2.19 8.73
N GLY A 242 4.37 2.39 9.93
CA GLY A 242 5.42 3.37 10.23
C GLY A 242 4.92 4.77 10.60
N LEU A 243 3.63 4.94 10.87
CA LEU A 243 3.12 6.20 11.41
C LEU A 243 3.43 6.35 12.89
N SER A 244 3.58 7.60 13.31
CA SER A 244 3.76 7.99 14.71
C SER A 244 2.61 8.89 15.12
N HIS A 245 2.44 9.06 16.42
CA HIS A 245 1.47 10.03 16.95
C HIS A 245 1.80 11.44 16.47
N THR A 246 0.82 12.14 15.90
CA THR A 246 0.98 13.50 15.34
C THR A 246 1.34 14.55 16.40
N TRP A 247 0.97 14.31 17.66
CA TRP A 247 1.34 15.18 18.77
C TRP A 247 2.77 14.94 19.30
N ALA A 248 3.49 13.94 18.78
CA ALA A 248 4.90 13.74 19.08
C ALA A 248 5.74 14.80 18.36
N GLN A 249 6.91 15.16 18.90
CA GLN A 249 7.83 16.01 18.17
C GLN A 249 8.32 15.26 16.92
N ASN A 250 7.96 15.77 15.72
CA ASN A 250 8.34 15.24 14.41
C ASN A 250 7.86 13.80 14.14
N ASP A 251 6.59 13.65 13.76
CA ASP A 251 6.01 12.37 13.29
C ASP A 251 6.51 11.98 11.87
N GLY A 252 7.31 12.84 11.25
CA GLY A 252 7.90 12.67 9.92
C GLY A 252 6.97 13.05 8.78
N CYS A 253 5.95 13.88 9.04
CA CYS A 253 5.10 14.47 8.02
C CYS A 253 4.95 15.99 8.23
N ASP A 254 5.24 16.76 7.18
CA ASP A 254 5.18 18.23 7.26
C ASP A 254 3.73 18.76 7.21
N ASP A 255 2.79 17.95 6.72
CA ASP A 255 1.37 18.27 6.62
C ASP A 255 0.53 17.89 7.86
N THR A 256 1.18 17.40 8.92
CA THR A 256 0.60 17.17 10.25
C THR A 256 1.19 18.16 11.25
N VAL A 257 0.43 19.19 11.59
CA VAL A 257 0.90 20.25 12.49
C VAL A 257 0.94 19.78 13.93
N LEU A 258 1.95 20.21 14.69
CA LEU A 258 1.96 20.05 16.15
C LEU A 258 0.79 20.81 16.77
N HIS A 259 0.04 20.17 17.67
CA HIS A 259 -1.15 20.76 18.29
C HIS A 259 -1.25 20.46 19.79
N GLU A 260 -2.13 21.20 20.48
CA GLU A 260 -2.30 21.22 21.95
C GLU A 260 -3.03 20.01 22.54
N LYS A 261 -3.09 18.89 21.81
CA LYS A 261 -3.72 17.64 22.27
C LYS A 261 -5.21 17.76 22.63
N CYS A 262 -5.95 18.56 21.86
CA CYS A 262 -7.40 18.67 22.00
C CYS A 262 -8.13 17.49 21.35
N TRP A 263 -8.52 16.52 22.19
CA TRP A 263 -9.13 15.25 21.79
C TRP A 263 -10.63 15.31 21.54
N ASN A 264 -11.30 16.32 22.08
CA ASN A 264 -12.72 16.57 21.87
C ASN A 264 -13.03 18.05 22.16
N TYR A 265 -14.20 18.50 21.71
CA TYR A 265 -14.71 19.82 22.05
C TYR A 265 -14.98 19.94 23.56
N THR A 266 -14.56 21.04 24.17
CA THR A 266 -14.81 21.32 25.59
C THR A 266 -15.81 22.46 25.77
N LYS A 267 -16.63 22.39 26.82
CA LYS A 267 -17.63 23.43 27.14
C LYS A 267 -17.01 24.77 27.55
N ASP A 268 -15.78 24.74 28.07
CA ASP A 268 -15.04 25.94 28.49
C ASP A 268 -14.34 26.65 27.32
N GLY A 269 -14.48 26.14 26.09
CA GLY A 269 -13.89 26.73 24.89
C GLY A 269 -12.40 26.48 24.72
N ARG A 270 -11.75 25.73 25.63
CA ARG A 270 -10.32 25.42 25.52
C ARG A 270 -10.00 24.58 24.28
N CYS A 271 -10.84 23.60 23.99
CA CYS A 271 -10.75 22.79 22.79
C CYS A 271 -11.96 23.10 21.91
N ASP A 272 -11.74 23.80 20.81
CA ASP A 272 -12.76 24.28 19.89
C ASP A 272 -12.41 23.93 18.44
N SER A 273 -13.18 24.49 17.49
CA SER A 273 -12.97 24.28 16.05
C SER A 273 -11.59 24.68 15.51
N THR A 274 -10.74 25.35 16.30
CA THR A 274 -9.42 25.83 15.89
C THR A 274 -8.28 24.89 16.25
N ASN A 275 -8.46 24.02 17.25
CA ASN A 275 -7.38 23.20 17.79
C ASN A 275 -7.77 21.72 18.05
N VAL A 276 -9.02 21.33 17.81
CA VAL A 276 -9.46 19.92 17.85
C VAL A 276 -8.98 19.18 16.61
N SER A 277 -8.25 18.08 16.81
CA SER A 277 -7.80 17.21 15.73
C SER A 277 -8.85 16.16 15.36
N ASN A 278 -8.81 15.70 14.12
CA ASN A 278 -9.50 14.50 13.65
C ASN A 278 -8.55 13.46 13.00
N ASN A 279 -7.24 13.64 13.14
CA ASN A 279 -6.25 12.73 12.57
C ASN A 279 -6.41 11.33 13.19
N VAL A 280 -6.22 10.27 12.40
CA VAL A 280 -6.32 8.89 12.91
C VAL A 280 -5.21 8.59 13.93
N MET A 281 -4.03 9.17 13.76
CA MET A 281 -2.88 8.98 14.65
C MET A 281 -2.92 9.85 15.91
N ASP A 282 -4.06 10.52 16.16
CA ASP A 282 -4.35 11.25 17.40
C ASP A 282 -5.22 10.42 18.37
N TYR A 283 -5.30 10.82 19.64
CA TYR A 283 -6.25 10.27 20.63
C TYR A 283 -7.59 11.01 20.68
N ASN A 284 -7.97 11.64 19.56
CA ASN A 284 -9.25 12.36 19.46
C ASN A 284 -10.44 11.40 19.29
N VAL A 285 -11.67 11.93 19.38
CA VAL A 285 -12.91 11.12 19.26
C VAL A 285 -13.36 10.86 17.81
N PHE A 286 -12.72 11.48 16.82
CA PHE A 286 -13.12 11.41 15.40
C PHE A 286 -12.32 10.35 14.62
N GLN A 287 -10.99 10.41 14.71
CA GLN A 287 -10.01 9.47 14.14
C GLN A 287 -10.37 8.98 12.74
N HIS A 288 -10.53 9.91 11.80
CA HIS A 288 -11.03 9.58 10.45
C HIS A 288 -10.34 10.35 9.32
N ALA A 289 -9.20 10.98 9.60
CA ALA A 289 -8.41 11.72 8.61
C ALA A 289 -6.95 11.25 8.59
N TRP A 290 -6.48 10.94 7.39
CA TRP A 290 -5.09 10.71 7.03
C TRP A 290 -4.60 11.85 6.15
N SER A 291 -3.43 12.39 6.46
CA SER A 291 -2.78 13.37 5.59
C SER A 291 -2.19 12.72 4.33
N PRO A 292 -1.98 13.47 3.24
CA PRO A 292 -1.23 13.01 2.07
C PRO A 292 0.11 12.37 2.40
N CYS A 293 0.92 12.98 3.28
CA CYS A 293 2.19 12.40 3.70
C CYS A 293 2.00 11.10 4.49
N GLN A 294 1.03 11.03 5.41
CA GLN A 294 0.74 9.80 6.15
C GLN A 294 0.36 8.65 5.19
N ILE A 295 -0.49 8.92 4.20
CA ILE A 295 -0.83 7.95 3.14
C ILE A 295 0.43 7.57 2.36
N GLY A 296 1.24 8.55 1.95
CA GLY A 296 2.50 8.33 1.25
C GLY A 296 3.47 7.45 2.04
N LYS A 297 3.59 7.65 3.35
CA LYS A 297 4.45 6.87 4.26
C LYS A 297 3.97 5.44 4.42
N ILE A 298 2.65 5.22 4.52
CA ILE A 298 2.05 3.89 4.48
C ILE A 298 2.39 3.20 3.16
N GLN A 299 2.13 3.86 2.03
CA GLN A 299 2.35 3.32 0.68
C GLN A 299 3.83 3.03 0.41
N TYR A 300 4.74 3.90 0.88
CA TYR A 300 6.19 3.73 0.88
C TYR A 300 6.59 2.44 1.59
N ASN A 301 6.12 2.23 2.82
CA ASN A 301 6.48 1.07 3.60
C ASN A 301 5.90 -0.23 3.00
N MET A 302 4.69 -0.18 2.43
CA MET A 302 4.12 -1.29 1.67
C MET A 302 4.91 -1.60 0.38
N ALA A 303 5.54 -0.60 -0.25
CA ALA A 303 6.30 -0.75 -1.50
C ALA A 303 7.73 -1.29 -1.31
N ARG A 304 8.22 -1.41 -0.07
CA ARG A 304 9.61 -1.82 0.21
C ARG A 304 9.73 -3.32 0.41
N THR A 305 10.47 -3.99 -0.47
CA THR A 305 10.75 -5.44 -0.39
C THR A 305 11.48 -5.87 0.89
N THR A 306 12.18 -4.94 1.55
CA THR A 306 12.90 -5.19 2.81
C THR A 306 12.09 -4.87 4.06
N TYR A 307 10.89 -4.30 3.92
CA TYR A 307 10.05 -3.95 5.07
C TYR A 307 9.14 -5.12 5.41
N ARG A 308 9.37 -5.77 6.57
CA ARG A 308 8.66 -7.00 6.97
C ARG A 308 7.12 -6.90 6.86
N PRO A 309 6.46 -5.81 7.29
CA PRO A 309 5.00 -5.68 7.11
C PRO A 309 4.48 -5.73 5.67
N ARG A 310 5.33 -5.54 4.65
CA ARG A 310 4.95 -5.79 3.25
C ARG A 310 4.44 -7.22 3.04
N ASN A 311 4.95 -8.19 3.82
CA ASN A 311 4.54 -9.59 3.68
C ASN A 311 3.06 -9.81 4.04
N TYR A 312 2.41 -8.89 4.75
CA TYR A 312 0.98 -8.98 5.04
C TYR A 312 0.11 -8.69 3.82
N LEU A 313 0.66 -8.13 2.75
CA LEU A 313 -0.11 -7.82 1.57
C LEU A 313 -0.37 -9.08 0.74
N ILE A 314 -1.54 -9.15 0.10
CA ILE A 314 -1.79 -10.08 -1.02
C ILE A 314 -0.93 -9.59 -2.20
N PRO A 315 -0.04 -10.43 -2.74
CA PRO A 315 0.94 -9.97 -3.71
C PRO A 315 0.41 -10.00 -5.14
N TYR A 316 -0.68 -9.26 -5.42
CA TYR A 316 -1.28 -9.20 -6.75
C TYR A 316 -0.31 -8.75 -7.85
N TRP A 317 0.74 -8.02 -7.48
CA TRP A 317 1.83 -7.63 -8.37
C TRP A 317 2.73 -8.79 -8.84
N CYS A 318 2.59 -10.00 -8.28
CA CYS A 318 3.30 -11.17 -8.79
C CYS A 318 2.73 -11.65 -10.12
N ASP A 319 1.41 -11.55 -10.30
CA ASP A 319 0.67 -12.13 -11.41
C ASP A 319 0.05 -11.02 -12.28
N LEU A 320 -0.05 -11.27 -13.59
CA LEU A 320 -0.66 -10.31 -14.50
C LEU A 320 -2.18 -10.25 -14.27
N GLN A 321 -2.67 -9.12 -13.74
CA GLN A 321 -4.07 -8.90 -13.43
C GLN A 321 -4.83 -8.35 -14.65
N PRO A 322 -5.93 -8.99 -15.07
CA PRO A 322 -6.78 -8.45 -16.13
C PRO A 322 -7.28 -7.04 -15.81
N GLY A 323 -7.20 -6.13 -16.77
CA GLY A 323 -7.70 -4.75 -16.62
C GLY A 323 -6.77 -3.81 -15.83
N SER A 324 -5.58 -4.25 -15.44
CA SER A 324 -4.60 -3.44 -14.70
C SER A 324 -3.50 -2.84 -15.57
N ASP A 325 -3.68 -2.87 -16.90
CA ASP A 325 -2.75 -2.28 -17.86
C ASP A 325 -2.72 -0.76 -17.72
N ILE A 326 -1.51 -0.18 -17.73
CA ILE A 326 -1.29 1.26 -17.63
C ILE A 326 -0.84 1.80 -18.98
N THR A 327 -1.41 2.94 -19.40
CA THR A 327 -0.96 3.66 -20.59
C THR A 327 -0.50 5.08 -20.21
N ILE A 328 0.76 5.40 -20.49
CA ILE A 328 1.34 6.73 -20.34
C ILE A 328 1.19 7.47 -21.67
N ARG A 329 0.37 8.52 -21.67
CA ARG A 329 0.11 9.36 -22.87
C ARG A 329 0.84 10.70 -22.83
N ASP A 330 1.11 11.19 -21.63
CA ASP A 330 1.79 12.46 -21.38
C ASP A 330 3.18 12.22 -20.79
N SER A 331 3.80 13.26 -20.22
CA SER A 331 5.07 13.15 -19.51
C SER A 331 4.85 12.90 -18.03
N VAL A 332 5.31 11.75 -17.54
CA VAL A 332 5.17 11.30 -16.14
C VAL A 332 6.54 10.94 -15.58
N HIS A 333 6.81 11.36 -14.34
CA HIS A 333 8.02 10.97 -13.60
C HIS A 333 7.62 10.19 -12.35
N TRP A 334 7.89 8.88 -12.34
CA TRP A 334 7.75 8.06 -11.15
C TRP A 334 9.00 8.17 -10.26
N GLN A 335 8.84 8.95 -9.18
CA GLN A 335 9.83 9.16 -8.12
C GLN A 335 9.64 8.22 -6.92
N SER A 336 8.69 7.29 -7.01
CA SER A 336 8.42 6.26 -6.00
C SER A 336 8.71 4.85 -6.50
N ILE A 337 8.91 3.94 -5.56
CA ILE A 337 8.91 2.50 -5.81
C ILE A 337 7.48 2.09 -6.14
N LYS A 338 7.29 1.38 -7.26
CA LYS A 338 5.98 0.91 -7.70
C LYS A 338 5.99 -0.57 -8.00
N ASP A 339 4.87 -1.22 -7.67
CA ASP A 339 4.58 -2.59 -8.05
C ASP A 339 3.41 -2.54 -9.03
N LEU A 340 3.64 -2.89 -10.29
CA LEU A 340 2.59 -2.94 -11.30
C LEU A 340 1.83 -4.27 -11.21
N GLU A 341 0.57 -4.23 -11.60
CA GLU A 341 -0.30 -5.40 -11.70
C GLU A 341 -0.65 -5.74 -13.15
N GLY A 342 -0.25 -4.91 -14.12
CA GLY A 342 -0.52 -5.09 -15.54
C GLY A 342 0.67 -4.81 -16.45
N ASN A 343 0.39 -4.79 -17.75
CA ASN A 343 1.34 -4.30 -18.76
C ASN A 343 1.46 -2.77 -18.67
N LEU A 344 2.57 -2.25 -19.19
CA LEU A 344 2.82 -0.82 -19.28
C LEU A 344 3.03 -0.42 -20.73
N THR A 345 2.27 0.55 -21.22
CA THR A 345 2.45 1.12 -22.56
C THR A 345 2.82 2.58 -22.45
N ILE A 346 3.97 2.97 -22.99
CA ILE A 346 4.30 4.37 -23.25
C ILE A 346 3.86 4.68 -24.67
N ALA A 347 2.73 5.37 -24.78
CA ALA A 347 2.09 5.68 -26.05
C ALA A 347 2.87 6.76 -26.82
N LYS A 348 2.51 6.96 -28.09
CA LYS A 348 3.06 8.06 -28.90
C LYS A 348 2.95 9.41 -28.17
N GLY A 349 4.07 10.12 -28.05
CA GLY A 349 4.17 11.41 -27.35
C GLY A 349 4.30 11.30 -25.83
N GLY A 350 4.04 10.12 -25.27
CA GLY A 350 4.21 9.82 -23.86
C GLY A 350 5.68 9.70 -23.47
N VAL A 351 6.02 10.18 -22.28
CA VAL A 351 7.35 10.05 -21.70
C VAL A 351 7.22 9.53 -20.29
N LEU A 352 7.79 8.36 -20.00
CA LEU A 352 7.88 7.84 -18.65
C LEU A 352 9.33 7.88 -18.16
N LYS A 353 9.58 8.62 -17.08
CA LYS A 353 10.83 8.54 -16.33
C LYS A 353 10.63 7.74 -15.06
N VAL A 354 11.38 6.66 -14.90
CA VAL A 354 11.42 5.83 -13.68
C VAL A 354 12.73 6.13 -12.95
N SER A 355 12.65 6.53 -11.68
CA SER A 355 13.84 6.81 -10.86
C SER A 355 14.01 5.89 -9.65
N CYS A 356 13.10 4.95 -9.45
CA CYS A 356 13.17 4.01 -8.33
C CYS A 356 12.97 2.57 -8.83
N ARG A 357 12.65 1.65 -7.92
CA ARG A 357 12.31 0.27 -8.27
C ARG A 357 10.94 0.24 -8.93
N LEU A 358 10.83 -0.46 -10.06
CA LEU A 358 9.57 -0.77 -10.72
C LEU A 358 9.44 -2.29 -10.82
N SER A 359 8.43 -2.87 -10.17
CA SER A 359 8.10 -4.29 -10.35
C SER A 359 7.09 -4.46 -11.47
N ILE A 360 7.35 -5.39 -12.38
CA ILE A 360 6.47 -5.81 -13.47
C ILE A 360 6.01 -7.24 -13.13
N PRO A 361 4.70 -7.57 -13.26
CA PRO A 361 4.20 -8.90 -12.94
C PRO A 361 4.78 -9.97 -13.87
N GLU A 362 4.67 -11.23 -13.45
CA GLU A 362 5.04 -12.38 -14.28
C GLU A 362 4.30 -12.32 -15.62
N ASN A 363 5.00 -12.60 -16.72
CA ASN A 363 4.49 -12.47 -18.09
C ASN A 363 4.05 -11.05 -18.50
N GLY A 364 4.19 -10.03 -17.64
CA GLY A 364 3.99 -8.63 -18.00
C GLY A 364 5.09 -8.09 -18.92
N LYS A 365 4.81 -7.00 -19.62
CA LYS A 365 5.79 -6.33 -20.50
C LYS A 365 5.65 -4.81 -20.45
N ILE A 366 6.71 -4.13 -20.88
CA ILE A 366 6.68 -2.70 -21.17
C ILE A 366 6.68 -2.53 -22.69
N THR A 367 5.72 -1.81 -23.26
CA THR A 367 5.67 -1.47 -24.68
C THR A 367 5.97 0.01 -24.86
N VAL A 368 6.89 0.35 -25.76
CA VAL A 368 7.20 1.73 -26.16
C VAL A 368 6.76 1.91 -27.61
N GLU A 369 5.65 2.61 -27.81
CA GLU A 369 5.08 2.91 -29.12
C GLU A 369 5.98 3.88 -29.93
N PRO A 370 5.78 4.00 -31.26
CA PRO A 370 6.48 5.01 -32.06
C PRO A 370 6.30 6.41 -31.49
N GLY A 371 7.41 7.10 -31.20
CA GLY A 371 7.40 8.44 -30.59
C GLY A 371 7.16 8.45 -29.08
N GLY A 372 6.98 7.30 -28.44
CA GLY A 372 7.01 7.15 -26.98
C GLY A 372 8.45 7.06 -26.45
N LYS A 373 8.66 7.45 -25.18
CA LYS A 373 9.98 7.43 -24.54
C LYS A 373 9.96 6.85 -23.13
N LEU A 374 10.77 5.83 -22.90
CA LEU A 374 11.06 5.28 -21.56
C LEU A 374 12.45 5.72 -21.10
N ILE A 375 12.54 6.29 -19.90
CA ILE A 375 13.80 6.70 -19.27
C ILE A 375 13.95 5.93 -17.95
N VAL A 376 14.97 5.08 -17.87
CA VAL A 376 15.34 4.32 -16.67
C VAL A 376 16.53 5.03 -16.02
N ASN A 377 16.29 5.82 -14.98
CA ASN A 377 17.29 6.70 -14.37
C ASN A 377 17.73 6.18 -13.00
N ASN A 378 18.91 5.55 -12.91
CA ASN A 378 19.40 4.94 -11.66
C ASN A 378 18.36 3.99 -11.01
N ALA A 379 17.53 3.39 -11.86
CA ALA A 379 16.34 2.63 -11.48
C ALA A 379 16.55 1.13 -11.71
N HIS A 380 15.72 0.33 -11.03
CA HIS A 380 15.74 -1.13 -11.15
C HIS A 380 14.37 -1.63 -11.60
N LEU A 381 14.30 -2.15 -12.82
CA LEU A 381 13.10 -2.80 -13.34
C LEU A 381 13.26 -4.32 -13.18
N HIS A 382 12.29 -4.95 -12.52
CA HIS A 382 12.34 -6.39 -12.24
C HIS A 382 10.96 -6.96 -11.95
N ASN A 383 10.90 -8.23 -11.58
CA ASN A 383 9.73 -8.81 -10.90
C ASN A 383 10.05 -8.98 -9.41
N ALA A 384 9.19 -8.47 -8.54
CA ALA A 384 9.39 -8.51 -7.08
C ALA A 384 9.26 -9.91 -6.47
N CYS A 385 8.72 -10.87 -7.21
CA CYS A 385 8.47 -12.23 -6.78
C CYS A 385 9.46 -13.22 -7.42
N GLU A 386 10.55 -12.68 -8.00
CA GLU A 386 11.65 -13.43 -8.61
C GLU A 386 11.25 -14.26 -9.84
N ARG A 387 10.05 -14.02 -10.40
CA ARG A 387 9.55 -14.67 -11.63
C ARG A 387 9.91 -13.88 -12.88
N SER A 388 9.77 -14.49 -14.05
CA SER A 388 10.17 -13.85 -15.32
C SER A 388 9.09 -12.93 -15.88
N TRP A 389 9.47 -11.71 -16.25
CA TRP A 389 8.65 -10.79 -17.07
C TRP A 389 9.22 -10.72 -18.48
N GLN A 390 8.41 -10.34 -19.47
CA GLN A 390 8.79 -10.52 -20.88
C GLN A 390 9.93 -9.61 -21.34
N GLY A 391 10.11 -8.45 -20.71
CA GLY A 391 11.06 -7.42 -21.12
C GLY A 391 10.41 -6.20 -21.76
N ILE A 392 11.24 -5.37 -22.41
CA ILE A 392 10.82 -4.12 -23.04
C ILE A 392 10.66 -4.36 -24.54
N ARG A 393 9.45 -4.12 -25.05
CA ARG A 393 9.09 -4.19 -26.46
C ARG A 393 9.07 -2.79 -27.06
N ILE A 394 9.79 -2.59 -28.16
CA ILE A 394 9.73 -1.36 -28.95
C ILE A 394 8.91 -1.60 -30.21
N GLU A 395 8.19 -0.58 -30.63
CA GLU A 395 7.42 -0.56 -31.87
C GLU A 395 7.98 0.51 -32.82
N GLU A 396 7.90 0.22 -34.12
CA GLU A 396 8.33 1.12 -35.20
C GLU A 396 7.23 1.21 -36.25
N ARG A 397 6.95 2.43 -36.72
CA ARG A 397 6.01 2.69 -37.81
C ARG A 397 6.45 3.92 -38.59
N ALA A 398 6.54 3.78 -39.92
CA ALA A 398 6.91 4.87 -40.83
C ALA A 398 8.24 5.59 -40.45
N GLY A 399 9.23 4.83 -39.98
CA GLY A 399 10.55 5.33 -39.57
C GLY A 399 10.59 6.00 -38.19
N GLU A 400 9.44 6.17 -37.53
CA GLU A 400 9.37 6.59 -36.13
C GLU A 400 9.39 5.35 -35.22
N LYS A 401 10.26 5.35 -34.20
CA LYS A 401 10.42 4.23 -33.25
C LYS A 401 10.26 4.68 -31.80
N GLY A 402 9.89 3.74 -30.93
CA GLY A 402 9.98 3.94 -29.49
C GLY A 402 11.43 4.16 -29.02
N THR A 403 11.62 4.99 -28.00
CA THR A 403 12.94 5.34 -27.46
C THR A 403 13.12 4.81 -26.04
N VAL A 404 14.26 4.17 -25.77
CA VAL A 404 14.64 3.71 -24.42
C VAL A 404 15.99 4.32 -24.04
N VAL A 405 16.03 4.98 -22.87
CA VAL A 405 17.23 5.66 -22.35
C VAL A 405 17.57 5.11 -20.98
N PHE A 406 18.82 4.70 -20.78
CA PHE A 406 19.36 4.25 -19.50
C PHE A 406 20.34 5.31 -18.99
N ILE A 407 20.06 5.84 -17.80
CA ILE A 407 20.88 6.86 -17.15
C ILE A 407 21.53 6.26 -15.90
N GLY A 408 22.86 6.37 -15.80
CA GLY A 408 23.62 5.89 -14.64
C GLY A 408 23.51 4.38 -14.43
N LYS A 409 23.23 3.94 -13.20
CA LYS A 409 23.16 2.52 -12.78
C LYS A 409 21.80 1.87 -13.05
N ALA A 410 21.19 2.20 -14.19
CA ALA A 410 19.97 1.56 -14.66
C ALA A 410 20.20 0.05 -14.82
N ARG A 411 19.27 -0.77 -14.32
CA ARG A 411 19.39 -2.24 -14.41
C ARG A 411 18.05 -2.94 -14.61
N LEU A 412 18.11 -4.03 -15.36
CA LEU A 412 17.01 -4.98 -15.54
C LEU A 412 17.36 -6.29 -14.82
N SER A 413 16.37 -6.97 -14.25
CA SER A 413 16.51 -8.36 -13.82
C SER A 413 15.23 -9.14 -14.02
N ASN A 414 15.32 -10.47 -13.99
CA ASN A 414 14.19 -11.38 -14.20
C ASN A 414 13.50 -11.18 -15.56
N VAL A 415 14.26 -10.79 -16.59
CA VAL A 415 13.74 -10.56 -17.94
C VAL A 415 13.89 -11.82 -18.78
N ALA A 416 12.84 -12.22 -19.49
CA ALA A 416 12.87 -13.32 -20.44
C ALA A 416 13.67 -12.98 -21.71
N ASN A 417 13.46 -11.78 -22.28
CA ASN A 417 14.15 -11.29 -23.47
C ASN A 417 15.20 -10.23 -23.09
N ASP A 418 16.30 -10.68 -22.47
CA ASP A 418 17.29 -9.79 -21.87
C ASP A 418 18.20 -9.19 -22.95
N PRO A 419 18.24 -7.86 -23.13
CA PRO A 419 19.12 -7.22 -24.12
C PRO A 419 20.61 -7.39 -23.83
N PHE A 420 20.99 -7.87 -22.64
CA PHE A 420 22.37 -8.08 -22.20
C PHE A 420 22.76 -9.55 -22.08
N ALA A 421 21.87 -10.49 -22.35
CA ALA A 421 22.23 -11.91 -22.36
C ALA A 421 23.22 -12.18 -23.51
N GLU A 422 24.33 -12.84 -23.20
CA GLU A 422 25.25 -13.34 -24.23
C GLU A 422 24.50 -14.35 -25.11
N SER A 423 24.58 -14.20 -26.43
CA SER A 423 24.06 -15.20 -27.36
C SER A 423 24.84 -16.49 -27.13
N THR A 424 24.20 -17.48 -26.49
CA THR A 424 24.69 -18.85 -26.50
C THR A 424 24.41 -19.43 -27.89
N ASP A 425 25.26 -19.09 -28.86
CA ASP A 425 25.35 -19.77 -30.15
C ASP A 425 26.13 -21.09 -30.02
#